data_AF-A0AAW4BIU5-F1
#
_entry.id   AF-A0AAW4BIU5-F1
#
_cell.length_a   1.000
_cell.length_b   1.000
_cell.length_c   1.000
_cell.angle_alpha   90.00
_cell.angle_beta   90.00
_cell.angle_gamma   90.00
#
_symmetry.space_group_name_H-M   'P 1'
#
loop_
_entity.id
_entity.type
_entity.pdbx_description
1 polymer ?
#
loop_
_entity_poly.entity_id
_entity_poly.type
_entity_poly.pdbx_seq_one_letter_code
_entity_poly.pdbx_strand_id
1 'polypeptide(L)'
;EMSGALGIEQLKKLPKFIKTRRENAKLFQNLFENHPYLQIQKETGKSSWFGFSLIIKPNAPYSRKELVKLLTANGIECRPIVTGNFLKNKEVLEYFDYEVSGSLESAEYLDEHGLFVGNQQNEIE
;
A
#
# COMPACT_ATOMS: atom_id res chain seq x y z
N GLU A 1 -0.08 1.49 -31.48
CA GLU A 1 0.82 0.36 -31.78
C GLU A 1 2.01 0.22 -30.80
N MET A 2 2.69 1.31 -30.42
CA MET A 2 3.86 1.27 -29.52
C MET A 2 3.64 0.57 -28.16
N SER A 3 2.50 0.79 -27.49
CA SER A 3 2.21 0.16 -26.19
C SER A 3 2.12 -1.37 -26.29
N GLY A 4 1.65 -1.89 -27.42
CA GLY A 4 1.58 -3.34 -27.66
C GLY A 4 2.97 -3.95 -27.79
N ALA A 5 3.86 -3.31 -28.55
CA ALA A 5 5.24 -3.74 -28.71
C ALA A 5 6.00 -3.77 -27.37
N LEU A 6 5.85 -2.72 -26.54
CA LEU A 6 6.45 -2.69 -25.20
C LEU A 6 5.81 -3.72 -24.27
N GLY A 7 4.49 -3.90 -24.35
CA GLY A 7 3.74 -4.86 -23.55
C GLY A 7 4.21 -6.30 -23.76
N ILE A 8 4.51 -6.69 -25.01
CA ILE A 8 5.03 -8.02 -25.33
C ILE A 8 6.33 -8.30 -24.57
N GLU A 9 7.25 -7.34 -24.54
CA GLU A 9 8.52 -7.49 -23.79
C GLU A 9 8.30 -7.43 -22.27
N GLN A 10 7.32 -6.68 -21.78
CA GLN A 10 6.95 -6.69 -20.35
C GLN A 10 6.39 -8.05 -19.90
N LEU A 11 5.54 -8.67 -20.71
CA LEU A 11 4.96 -9.99 -20.39
C LEU A 11 6.04 -11.08 -20.27
N LYS A 12 7.09 -11.03 -21.08
CA LYS A 12 8.23 -11.95 -20.96
C LYS A 12 8.97 -11.79 -19.61
N LYS A 13 9.03 -10.57 -19.06
CA LYS A 13 9.72 -10.25 -17.81
C LYS A 13 8.85 -10.47 -16.56
N LEU A 14 7.52 -10.46 -16.75
CA LEU A 14 6.54 -10.53 -15.67
C LEU A 14 6.76 -11.69 -14.67
N PRO A 15 7.06 -12.94 -15.09
CA PRO A 15 7.31 -14.03 -14.14
C PRO A 15 8.46 -13.73 -13.18
N LYS A 16 9.57 -13.15 -13.68
CA LYS A 16 10.71 -12.73 -12.85
C LYS A 16 10.31 -11.58 -11.93
N PHE A 17 9.58 -10.59 -12.43
CA PHE A 17 9.13 -9.45 -11.62
C PHE A 17 8.27 -9.89 -10.44
N ILE A 18 7.32 -10.81 -10.67
CA ILE A 18 6.48 -11.35 -9.60
C ILE A 18 7.31 -12.16 -8.61
N LYS A 19 8.27 -12.97 -9.09
CA LYS A 19 9.17 -13.73 -8.21
C LYS A 19 9.93 -12.80 -7.26
N THR A 20 10.64 -11.81 -7.79
CA THR A 20 11.43 -10.86 -6.99
C THR A 20 10.54 -10.05 -6.04
N ARG A 21 9.37 -9.58 -6.48
CA ARG A 21 8.42 -8.87 -5.61
C ARG A 21 7.95 -9.70 -4.42
N ARG A 22 7.75 -11.01 -4.61
CA ARG A 22 7.38 -11.93 -3.53
C ARG A 22 8.54 -12.24 -2.59
N GLU A 23 9.77 -12.30 -3.10
CA GLU A 23 10.98 -12.46 -2.27
C GLU A 23 11.16 -11.22 -1.37
N ASN A 24 11.05 -10.02 -1.94
CA ASN A 24 11.04 -8.76 -1.19
C ASN A 24 9.91 -8.72 -0.14
N ALA A 25 8.71 -9.19 -0.52
CA ALA A 25 7.58 -9.25 0.41
C ALA A 25 7.82 -10.20 1.59
N LYS A 26 8.49 -11.33 1.36
CA LYS A 26 8.86 -12.26 2.43
C LYS A 26 9.83 -11.60 3.42
N LEU A 27 10.84 -10.88 2.93
CA LEU A 27 11.75 -10.11 3.78
C LEU A 27 10.99 -9.03 4.57
N PHE A 28 10.14 -8.25 3.89
CA PHE A 28 9.32 -7.23 4.52
C PHE A 28 8.40 -7.81 5.62
N GLN A 29 7.72 -8.92 5.33
CA GLN A 29 6.89 -9.61 6.31
C GLN A 29 7.71 -10.03 7.53
N ASN A 30 8.86 -10.69 7.33
CA ASN A 30 9.73 -11.11 8.44
C ASN A 30 10.18 -9.94 9.33
N LEU A 31 10.43 -8.77 8.74
CA LEU A 31 10.88 -7.58 9.47
C LEU A 31 9.74 -6.86 10.21
N PHE A 32 8.52 -6.89 9.67
CA PHE A 32 7.42 -6.04 10.14
C PHE A 32 6.23 -6.78 10.77
N GLU A 33 6.14 -8.11 10.66
CA GLU A 33 4.99 -8.89 11.16
C GLU A 33 4.69 -8.64 12.65
N ASN A 34 5.74 -8.47 13.46
CA ASN A 34 5.66 -8.27 14.90
C ASN A 34 5.95 -6.82 15.32
N HIS A 35 5.88 -5.86 14.39
CA HIS A 35 6.20 -4.48 14.69
C HIS A 35 5.22 -3.91 15.75
N PRO A 36 5.71 -3.27 16.83
CA PRO A 36 4.87 -2.87 17.97
C PRO A 36 3.81 -1.80 17.63
N TYR A 37 4.08 -1.01 16.59
CA TYR A 37 3.28 0.18 16.25
C TYR A 37 2.71 0.16 14.83
N LEU A 38 3.01 -0.85 14.02
CA LEU A 38 2.58 -0.93 12.62
C LEU A 38 1.94 -2.29 12.37
N GLN A 39 0.89 -2.29 11.56
CA GLN A 39 0.26 -3.49 11.01
C GLN A 39 0.49 -3.52 9.50
N ILE A 40 0.78 -4.71 8.97
CA ILE A 40 0.98 -4.95 7.54
C ILE A 40 -0.20 -5.70 6.92
N GLN A 41 -0.28 -5.71 5.58
CA GLN A 41 -1.30 -6.46 4.86
C GLN A 41 -1.19 -7.96 5.15
N LYS A 42 -2.33 -8.60 5.47
CA LYS A 42 -2.46 -10.06 5.52
C LYS A 42 -2.62 -10.61 4.10
N GLU A 43 -1.71 -11.48 3.68
CA GLU A 43 -1.79 -12.09 2.35
C GLU A 43 -3.01 -13.02 2.24
N THR A 44 -3.70 -12.95 1.10
CA THR A 44 -4.72 -13.92 0.70
C THR A 44 -4.28 -14.57 -0.61
N GLY A 45 -4.23 -15.90 -0.63
CA GLY A 45 -3.73 -16.66 -1.78
C GLY A 45 -2.25 -16.35 -2.06
N LYS A 46 -1.96 -15.85 -3.26
CA LYS A 46 -0.62 -15.52 -3.73
C LYS A 46 -0.60 -14.09 -4.28
N SER A 47 -0.46 -13.09 -3.41
CA SER A 47 -0.40 -11.68 -3.77
C SER A 47 0.80 -11.35 -4.65
N SER A 48 0.64 -10.47 -5.63
CA SER A 48 1.75 -9.93 -6.44
C SER A 48 2.53 -8.82 -5.75
N TRP A 49 2.08 -8.36 -4.57
CA TRP A 49 2.75 -7.35 -3.75
C TRP A 49 3.15 -6.09 -4.52
N PHE A 50 2.16 -5.32 -4.95
CA PHE A 50 2.36 -4.05 -5.66
C PHE A 50 3.25 -3.08 -4.85
N GLY A 51 2.97 -2.96 -3.55
CA GLY A 51 3.72 -2.19 -2.58
C GLY A 51 3.47 -2.71 -1.17
N PHE A 52 4.03 -2.04 -0.18
CA PHE A 52 3.93 -2.44 1.22
C PHE A 52 3.07 -1.43 1.99
N SER A 53 1.85 -1.84 2.35
CA SER A 53 0.96 -1.04 3.18
C SER A 53 1.32 -1.14 4.65
N LEU A 54 1.30 0.01 5.33
CA LEU A 54 1.50 0.15 6.76
C LEU A 54 0.29 0.89 7.35
N ILE A 55 -0.32 0.28 8.36
CA ILE A 55 -1.37 0.92 9.16
C ILE A 55 -0.81 1.14 10.56
N ILE A 56 -0.82 2.39 11.01
CA ILE A 56 -0.36 2.75 12.36
C ILE A 56 -1.34 2.18 13.38
N LYS A 57 -0.83 1.52 14.42
CA LYS A 57 -1.65 0.98 15.51
C LYS A 57 -2.05 2.08 16.50
N PRO A 58 -3.18 1.95 17.24
CA PRO A 58 -3.65 2.99 18.14
C PRO A 58 -2.66 3.36 19.27
N ASN A 59 -1.80 2.44 19.67
CA ASN A 59 -0.79 2.62 20.70
C ASN A 59 0.53 3.25 20.21
N ALA A 60 0.62 3.63 18.92
CA ALA A 60 1.82 4.23 18.37
C ALA A 60 2.06 5.63 18.97
N PRO A 61 3.30 5.99 19.31
CA PRO A 61 3.63 7.30 19.87
C PRO A 61 3.77 8.40 18.79
N TYR A 62 3.28 8.14 17.58
CA TYR A 62 3.41 9.05 16.44
C TYR A 62 2.18 8.99 15.55
N SER A 63 1.91 10.12 14.90
CA SER A 63 0.91 10.27 13.85
C SER A 63 1.44 9.82 12.48
N ARG A 64 0.52 9.62 11.53
CA ARG A 64 0.88 9.39 10.12
C ARG A 64 1.72 10.52 9.55
N LYS A 65 1.41 11.77 9.90
CA LYS A 65 2.16 12.94 9.41
C LYS A 65 3.62 12.91 9.85
N GLU A 66 3.87 12.53 11.10
CA GLU A 66 5.23 12.40 11.65
C GLU A 66 5.99 11.25 10.98
N LEU A 67 5.33 10.10 10.78
CA LEU A 67 5.94 8.97 10.07
C LEU A 67 6.27 9.32 8.61
N VAL A 68 5.37 9.98 7.89
CA VAL A 68 5.62 10.47 6.52
C VAL A 68 6.81 11.42 6.49
N LYS A 69 6.90 12.35 7.45
CA LYS A 69 8.03 13.28 7.56
C LYS A 69 9.35 12.53 7.82
N LEU A 70 9.33 11.52 8.69
CA LEU A 70 10.49 10.68 8.99
C LEU A 70 10.95 9.90 7.75
N LEU A 71 10.02 9.23 7.05
CA LEU A 71 10.33 8.49 5.82
C LEU A 71 10.91 9.41 4.74
N THR A 72 10.28 10.57 4.53
CA THR A 72 10.72 11.56 3.54
C THR A 72 12.12 12.09 3.85
N ALA A 73 12.41 12.39 5.13
CA ALA A 73 13.73 12.83 5.57
C ALA A 73 14.83 11.77 5.35
N ASN A 74 14.44 10.49 5.26
CA ASN A 74 15.35 9.38 4.96
C ASN A 74 15.29 8.94 3.49
N GLY A 75 14.71 9.75 2.60
CA GLY A 75 14.63 9.47 1.16
C GLY A 75 13.68 8.33 0.79
N ILE A 76 12.79 7.92 1.69
CA ILE A 76 11.79 6.88 1.44
C ILE A 76 10.49 7.56 1.02
N GLU A 77 10.15 7.39 -0.27
CA GLU A 77 8.88 7.86 -0.79
C GLU A 77 7.71 7.02 -0.23
N CYS A 78 6.66 7.71 0.20
CA CYS A 78 5.43 7.09 0.66
C CYS A 78 4.20 7.85 0.14
N ARG A 79 3.06 7.17 0.11
CA ARG A 79 1.77 7.70 -0.33
C ARG A 79 0.67 7.21 0.61
N PRO A 80 -0.51 7.86 0.65
CA PRO A 80 -1.71 7.23 1.22
C PRO A 80 -1.99 5.88 0.55
N ILE A 81 -2.69 4.99 1.25
CA ILE A 81 -3.12 3.71 0.64
C ILE A 81 -4.22 4.01 -0.38
N VAL A 82 -3.80 4.12 -1.66
CA VAL A 82 -4.67 4.46 -2.79
C VAL A 82 -5.41 5.77 -2.49
N THR A 83 -6.74 5.77 -2.39
CA THR A 83 -7.56 6.95 -2.12
C THR A 83 -7.85 7.16 -0.64
N GLY A 84 -7.47 6.22 0.23
CA GLY A 84 -8.02 6.16 1.58
C GLY A 84 -9.53 5.87 1.55
N ASN A 85 -10.29 6.55 2.40
CA ASN A 85 -11.75 6.45 2.40
C ASN A 85 -12.33 7.31 1.26
N PHE A 86 -12.73 6.66 0.17
CA PHE A 86 -13.27 7.38 -0.98
C PHE A 86 -14.52 8.22 -0.66
N LEU A 87 -15.30 7.87 0.38
CA LEU A 87 -16.50 8.62 0.76
C LEU A 87 -16.22 9.98 1.40
N LYS A 88 -14.94 10.31 1.67
CA LYS A 88 -14.54 11.66 2.07
C LYS A 88 -14.56 12.68 0.91
N ASN A 89 -14.61 12.22 -0.34
CA ASN A 89 -14.71 13.09 -1.52
C ASN A 89 -16.18 13.51 -1.74
N LYS A 90 -16.68 14.50 -0.99
CA LYS A 90 -18.11 14.84 -1.01
C LYS A 90 -18.56 15.41 -2.36
N GLU A 91 -17.73 16.20 -3.00
CA GLU A 91 -18.04 16.88 -4.26
C GLU A 91 -18.25 15.91 -5.41
N VAL A 92 -17.45 14.84 -5.50
CA VAL A 92 -17.62 13.83 -6.56
C VAL A 92 -18.83 12.94 -6.28
N LEU A 93 -19.16 12.71 -5.01
CA LEU A 93 -20.29 11.87 -4.62
C LEU A 93 -21.64 12.52 -4.92
N GLU A 94 -21.72 13.84 -5.08
CA GLU A 94 -22.94 14.54 -5.53
C GLU A 94 -23.45 14.02 -6.90
N TYR A 95 -22.58 13.39 -7.69
CA TYR A 95 -22.93 12.82 -9.00
C TYR A 95 -23.31 11.33 -8.93
N PHE A 96 -23.36 10.73 -7.75
CA PHE A 96 -23.65 9.30 -7.56
C PHE A 96 -24.96 9.11 -6.81
N ASP A 97 -25.78 8.18 -7.30
CA ASP A 97 -26.84 7.56 -6.51
C ASP A 97 -26.25 6.36 -5.77
N TYR A 98 -26.00 6.50 -4.46
CA TYR A 98 -25.30 5.50 -3.67
C TYR A 98 -25.85 5.40 -2.25
N GLU A 99 -25.61 4.26 -1.63
CA GLU A 99 -25.91 4.00 -0.22
C GLU A 99 -24.70 3.40 0.51
N VAL A 100 -24.70 3.49 1.84
CA VAL A 100 -23.66 2.90 2.69
C VAL A 100 -24.30 1.84 3.56
N SER A 101 -23.78 0.61 3.45
CA SER A 101 -24.17 -0.52 4.29
C SER A 101 -23.19 -0.69 5.43
N GLY A 102 -23.70 -0.74 6.68
CA GLY A 102 -22.89 -0.93 7.88
C GLY A 102 -22.02 0.27 8.23
N SER A 103 -20.93 0.05 8.97
CA SER A 103 -19.97 1.10 9.32
C SER A 103 -18.73 1.07 8.42
N LEU A 104 -18.12 2.24 8.25
CA LEU A 104 -16.89 2.43 7.47
C LEU A 104 -15.67 2.65 8.37
N GLU A 105 -15.74 2.23 9.63
CA GLU A 105 -14.69 2.46 10.65
C GLU A 105 -13.31 2.01 10.15
N SER A 106 -13.23 0.86 9.48
CA SER A 106 -11.95 0.37 8.92
C SER A 106 -11.42 1.25 7.78
N ALA A 107 -12.32 1.78 6.94
CA ALA A 107 -11.93 2.67 5.84
C ALA A 107 -11.52 4.05 6.37
N GLU A 108 -12.24 4.58 7.35
CA GLU A 108 -11.92 5.83 8.04
C GLU A 108 -10.59 5.72 8.79
N TYR A 109 -10.37 4.61 9.51
CA TYR A 109 -9.11 4.35 10.20
C TYR A 109 -7.94 4.24 9.20
N LEU A 110 -8.12 3.50 8.11
CA LEU A 110 -7.13 3.39 7.04
C LEU A 110 -6.82 4.75 6.40
N ASP A 111 -7.84 5.58 6.20
CA ASP A 111 -7.68 6.92 5.63
C ASP A 111 -6.79 7.83 6.47
N GLU A 112 -6.83 7.69 7.80
CA GLU A 112 -6.12 8.56 8.74
C GLU A 112 -4.75 8.00 9.15
N HIS A 113 -4.65 6.67 9.27
CA HIS A 113 -3.50 5.96 9.83
C HIS A 113 -2.72 5.13 8.80
N GLY A 114 -3.24 4.99 7.58
CA GLY A 114 -2.65 4.20 6.51
C GLY A 114 -1.71 5.00 5.61
N LEU A 115 -0.58 4.38 5.25
CA LEU A 115 0.31 4.77 4.17
C LEU A 115 0.86 3.52 3.48
N PHE A 116 1.50 3.68 2.32
CA PHE A 116 2.26 2.60 1.70
C PHE A 116 3.57 3.11 1.12
N VAL A 117 4.55 2.20 1.04
CA VAL A 117 5.85 2.39 0.39
C VAL A 117 6.00 1.42 -0.79
N GLY A 118 6.88 1.76 -1.73
CA GLY A 118 7.06 0.99 -2.96
C GLY A 118 7.63 -0.42 -2.74
N ASN A 119 7.17 -1.37 -3.54
CA ASN A 119 7.88 -2.61 -3.83
C ASN A 119 8.31 -2.60 -5.30
N GLN A 120 9.44 -3.22 -5.62
CA GLN A 120 10.03 -3.19 -6.94
C GLN A 120 10.38 -4.60 -7.43
N GLN A 121 10.61 -4.71 -8.74
CA GLN A 121 11.08 -5.94 -9.39
C GLN A 121 12.60 -6.15 -9.30
N ASN A 122 13.29 -5.32 -8.52
CA ASN A 122 14.69 -5.48 -8.15
C ASN A 122 14.75 -5.96 -6.69
N GLU A 123 15.80 -6.69 -6.34
CA GLU A 123 16.04 -7.11 -4.95
C GLU A 123 16.29 -5.88 -4.06
N ILE A 124 15.75 -5.89 -2.84
CA ILE A 124 15.87 -4.80 -1.86
C ILE A 124 16.85 -5.12 -0.73
N GLU A 125 17.53 -6.25 -0.82
CA GLU A 125 18.66 -6.63 0.05
C GLU A 125 19.95 -5.98 -0.45
#